data_AF-A0A838GDC3-F1
#
_entry.id   AF-A0A838GDC3-F1
#
_cell.length_a   1.000
_cell.length_b   1.000
_cell.length_c   1.000
_cell.angle_alpha   90.00
_cell.angle_beta   90.00
_cell.angle_gamma   90.00
#
_symmetry.space_group_name_H-M   'P 1'
#
loop_
_entity.id
_entity.type
_entity.pdbx_description
1 polymer ?
#
loop_
_entity_poly.entity_id
_entity_poly.type
_entity_poly.pdbx_seq_one_letter_code
_entity_poly.pdbx_strand_id
1 'polypeptide(L)'
;AAGNDQNLQHFYWDMATISSGPPTPVPVSFVNKWYAGENGENISQQSNGWTAPNIQRWQSPVFDALYEELLVATTLEEASRILIAINDLVIGEVVCIPIVLRPFYNAVANRLREENLGNDNGFASPYWNIANWNLTEDAG
;
A
#
# COMPACT_ATOMS: atom_id res chain seq x y z
N ALA A 1 11.63 -8.41 23.47
CA ALA A 1 12.38 -9.66 23.22
C ALA A 1 12.87 -9.62 21.78
N ALA A 2 14.08 -10.08 21.47
CA ALA A 2 14.52 -10.22 20.08
C ALA A 2 13.51 -11.13 19.38
N GLY A 3 12.83 -10.62 18.35
CA GLY A 3 11.87 -11.38 17.57
C GLY A 3 12.57 -12.54 16.86
N ASN A 4 11.79 -13.53 16.44
CA ASN A 4 12.25 -14.58 15.54
C ASN A 4 13.04 -13.95 14.38
N ASP A 5 14.30 -14.37 14.19
CA ASP A 5 15.15 -13.89 13.09
C ASP A 5 14.70 -14.46 11.74
N GLN A 6 13.80 -15.44 11.74
CA GLN A 6 13.12 -15.94 10.54
C GLN A 6 11.77 -15.22 10.36
N ASN A 7 11.81 -14.05 9.73
CA ASN A 7 10.62 -13.27 9.44
C ASN A 7 10.69 -12.66 8.03
N LEU A 8 9.61 -11.99 7.60
CA LEU A 8 9.54 -11.39 6.26
C LEU A 8 10.59 -10.29 6.05
N GLN A 9 10.88 -9.52 7.11
CA GLN A 9 11.87 -8.44 7.14
C GLN A 9 13.32 -8.97 7.11
N HIS A 10 13.54 -10.23 7.48
CA HIS A 10 14.83 -10.92 7.43
C HIS A 10 14.74 -12.19 6.56
N PHE A 11 14.24 -12.01 5.33
CA PHE A 11 14.19 -13.09 4.35
C PHE A 11 15.58 -13.34 3.73
N TYR A 12 16.02 -14.60 3.73
CA TYR A 12 17.37 -15.02 3.33
C TYR A 12 17.55 -15.34 1.85
N TRP A 13 16.47 -15.27 1.07
CA TRP A 13 16.48 -15.57 -0.37
C TRP A 13 16.39 -14.30 -1.20
N ASP A 14 16.92 -14.34 -2.41
CA ASP A 14 16.98 -13.20 -3.31
C ASP A 14 15.58 -12.71 -3.75
N MET A 15 14.61 -13.61 -3.81
CA MET A 15 13.25 -13.31 -4.28
C MET A 15 12.17 -14.01 -3.46
N ALA A 16 11.07 -13.31 -3.22
CA ALA A 16 9.87 -13.83 -2.60
C ALA A 16 8.62 -13.38 -3.39
N THR A 17 7.63 -14.27 -3.51
CA THR A 17 6.29 -13.86 -3.98
C THR A 17 5.48 -13.39 -2.78
N ILE A 18 5.10 -12.11 -2.79
CA ILE A 18 4.34 -11.49 -1.72
C ILE A 18 3.01 -10.97 -2.29
N SER A 19 1.92 -11.22 -1.58
CA SER A 19 0.64 -10.58 -1.85
C SER A 19 0.44 -9.42 -0.88
N SER A 20 0.33 -8.19 -1.40
CA SER A 20 0.03 -7.00 -0.61
C SER A 20 -0.92 -6.09 -1.38
N GLY A 21 -1.68 -5.28 -0.66
CA GLY A 21 -2.56 -4.28 -1.26
C GLY A 21 -2.69 -3.07 -0.33
N PRO A 22 -3.05 -1.91 -0.89
CA PRO A 22 -3.31 -0.69 -0.12
C PRO A 22 -4.54 -0.84 0.80
N PRO A 23 -4.50 -0.30 2.02
CA PRO A 23 -5.63 -0.34 2.95
C PRO A 23 -6.63 0.81 2.73
N THR A 24 -6.21 1.87 2.04
CA THR A 24 -6.94 3.14 1.91
C THR A 24 -6.88 3.69 0.48
N PRO A 25 -7.92 4.44 0.05
CA PRO A 25 -7.99 5.03 -1.29
C PRO A 25 -6.77 5.85 -1.70
N VAL A 26 -6.19 6.60 -0.75
CA VAL A 26 -4.90 7.27 -0.91
C VAL A 26 -3.85 6.38 -0.23
N PRO A 27 -3.03 5.64 -1.01
CA PRO A 27 -2.19 4.55 -0.50
C PRO A 27 -0.85 5.01 0.13
N VAL A 28 -0.85 6.08 0.94
CA VAL A 28 0.38 6.63 1.56
C VAL A 28 1.11 5.58 2.39
N SER A 29 0.40 4.89 3.29
CA SER A 29 0.98 3.83 4.13
C SER A 29 1.43 2.60 3.35
N PHE A 30 0.86 2.37 2.16
CA PHE A 30 1.23 1.23 1.33
C PHE A 30 2.57 1.44 0.62
N VAL A 31 2.83 2.67 0.16
CA VAL A 31 4.09 2.99 -0.54
C VAL A 31 5.28 3.16 0.41
N ASN A 32 5.03 3.35 1.72
CA ASN A 32 6.06 3.41 2.77
C ASN A 32 7.04 2.22 2.77
N LYS A 33 6.60 1.04 2.32
CA LYS A 33 7.45 -0.17 2.24
C LYS A 33 8.65 -0.05 1.28
N TRP A 34 8.74 1.04 0.52
CA TRP A 34 9.87 1.36 -0.35
C TRP A 34 10.65 2.58 0.10
N TYR A 35 10.15 3.31 1.09
CA TYR A 35 10.83 4.47 1.66
C TYR A 35 12.01 4.00 2.50
N ALA A 36 13.20 4.56 2.26
CA ALA A 36 14.41 4.18 3.00
C ALA A 36 14.58 5.00 4.28
N GLY A 37 14.11 6.24 4.31
CA GLY A 37 14.45 7.18 5.38
C GLY A 37 15.75 7.94 5.08
N GLU A 38 15.95 9.07 5.74
CA GLU A 38 17.10 9.96 5.53
C GLU A 38 18.44 9.21 5.68
N ASN A 39 18.49 8.25 6.61
CA ASN A 39 19.68 7.47 6.94
C ASN A 39 19.48 5.97 6.69
N GLY A 40 18.47 5.58 5.91
CA GLY A 40 18.16 4.17 5.67
C GLY A 40 17.51 3.47 6.88
N GLU A 41 16.94 4.20 7.84
CA GLU A 41 16.35 3.65 9.04
C GLU A 41 15.13 2.75 8.77
N ASN A 42 14.42 2.96 7.66
CA ASN A 42 13.28 2.16 7.24
C ASN A 42 13.67 0.90 6.45
N ILE A 43 14.93 0.77 6.03
CA ILE A 43 15.47 -0.46 5.44
C ILE A 43 15.51 -1.54 6.51
N SER A 44 14.97 -2.73 6.24
CA SER A 44 15.08 -3.87 7.16
C SER A 44 16.54 -4.33 7.28
N GLN A 45 17.15 -4.14 8.46
CA GLN A 45 18.57 -4.40 8.68
C GLN A 45 18.88 -4.83 10.13
N GLN A 46 20.09 -5.33 10.37
CA GLN A 46 20.47 -5.82 11.70
C GLN A 46 20.41 -4.73 12.79
N SER A 47 20.79 -3.49 12.46
CA SER A 47 20.82 -2.37 13.42
C SER A 47 19.44 -1.99 13.95
N ASN A 48 18.36 -2.22 13.18
CA ASN A 48 16.98 -2.04 13.62
C ASN A 48 16.28 -3.36 13.99
N GLY A 49 17.05 -4.44 14.17
CA GLY A 49 16.51 -5.73 14.59
C GLY A 49 15.53 -6.35 13.60
N TRP A 50 15.64 -6.00 12.31
CA TRP A 50 14.77 -6.49 11.23
C TRP A 50 13.28 -6.20 11.48
N THR A 51 12.93 -4.99 11.94
CA THR A 51 11.52 -4.61 12.16
C THR A 51 11.00 -3.56 11.20
N ALA A 52 11.85 -3.01 10.35
CA ALA A 52 11.50 -1.89 9.49
C ALA A 52 10.70 -2.32 8.24
N PRO A 53 9.93 -1.41 7.62
CA PRO A 53 8.95 -1.78 6.59
C PRO A 53 9.58 -2.07 5.22
N ASN A 54 10.75 -1.53 4.91
CA ASN A 54 11.40 -1.72 3.62
C ASN A 54 12.21 -3.02 3.59
N ILE A 55 11.49 -4.10 3.33
CA ILE A 55 12.00 -5.48 3.27
C ILE A 55 12.82 -5.76 2.01
N GLN A 56 12.62 -4.96 0.96
CA GLN A 56 13.35 -5.09 -0.31
C GLN A 56 14.72 -4.43 -0.24
N ARG A 57 14.95 -3.62 0.80
CA ARG A 57 16.23 -2.93 1.05
C ARG A 57 16.65 -2.05 -0.12
N TRP A 58 15.66 -1.55 -0.87
CA TRP A 58 15.88 -0.60 -1.94
C TRP A 58 15.97 0.81 -1.36
N GLN A 59 16.79 1.65 -1.98
CA GLN A 59 16.97 3.04 -1.58
C GLN A 59 17.07 3.90 -2.83
N SER A 60 16.30 4.98 -2.88
CA SER A 60 16.33 5.94 -3.97
C SER A 60 16.10 7.34 -3.41
N PRO A 61 17.07 8.26 -3.53
CA PRO A 61 16.91 9.64 -3.06
C PRO A 61 15.73 10.36 -3.72
N VAL A 62 15.41 10.01 -4.97
CA VAL A 62 14.28 10.58 -5.72
C VAL A 62 12.96 10.06 -5.15
N PHE A 63 12.88 8.76 -4.87
CA PHE A 63 11.71 8.17 -4.22
C PHE A 63 11.49 8.78 -2.83
N ASP A 64 12.55 8.87 -2.02
CA ASP A 64 12.44 9.39 -0.65
C ASP A 64 11.97 10.84 -0.66
N ALA A 65 12.48 11.68 -1.56
CA ALA A 65 12.02 13.07 -1.72
C ALA A 65 10.54 13.16 -2.12
N LEU A 66 10.09 12.32 -3.07
CA LEU A 66 8.68 12.27 -3.47
C LEU A 66 7.78 11.73 -2.36
N TYR A 67 8.25 10.76 -1.58
CA TYR A 67 7.50 10.22 -0.45
C TYR A 67 7.33 11.28 0.65
N GLU A 68 8.36 12.08 0.94
CA GLU A 68 8.25 13.22 1.85
C GLU A 68 7.29 14.30 1.32
N GLU A 69 7.31 14.59 0.02
CA GLU A 69 6.32 15.48 -0.63
C GLU A 69 4.89 14.94 -0.45
N LEU A 70 4.70 13.62 -0.61
CA LEU A 70 3.41 12.96 -0.43
C LEU A 70 2.87 13.09 1.00
N LEU A 71 3.74 13.05 2.02
CA LEU A 71 3.33 13.17 3.43
C LEU A 71 2.73 14.53 3.76
N VAL A 72 3.12 15.59 3.04
CA VAL A 72 2.65 16.96 3.26
C VAL A 72 1.65 17.43 2.20
N ALA A 73 1.31 16.58 1.23
CA ALA A 73 0.33 16.89 0.20
C ALA A 73 -1.05 17.20 0.82
N THR A 74 -1.66 18.30 0.36
CA THR A 74 -2.91 18.80 0.96
C THR A 74 -4.14 18.55 0.09
N THR A 75 -3.93 18.13 -1.15
CA THR A 75 -5.00 17.85 -2.11
C THR A 75 -4.88 16.44 -2.69
N LEU A 76 -6.03 15.88 -3.09
CA LEU A 76 -6.06 14.57 -3.73
C LEU A 76 -5.33 14.57 -5.08
N GLU A 77 -5.41 15.67 -5.83
CA GLU A 77 -4.75 15.83 -7.13
C GLU A 77 -3.22 15.81 -6.98
N GLU A 78 -2.71 16.55 -5.99
CA GLU A 78 -1.29 16.56 -5.65
C GLU A 78 -0.80 15.17 -5.23
N ALA A 79 -1.50 14.53 -4.29
CA ALA A 79 -1.15 13.18 -3.84
C ALA A 79 -1.17 12.17 -5.01
N SER A 80 -2.16 12.27 -5.91
CA SER A 80 -2.28 11.38 -7.07
C SER A 80 -1.11 11.55 -8.04
N ARG A 81 -0.71 12.80 -8.35
CA ARG A 81 0.45 13.08 -9.20
C ARG A 81 1.73 12.48 -8.62
N ILE A 82 1.96 12.66 -7.32
CA ILE A 82 3.15 12.16 -6.64
C ILE A 82 3.15 10.62 -6.61
N LEU A 83 2.01 10.00 -6.32
CA LEU A 83 1.87 8.55 -6.31
C LEU A 83 2.13 7.90 -7.67
N ILE A 84 1.73 8.54 -8.77
CA ILE A 84 2.06 8.08 -10.13
C ILE A 84 3.58 8.12 -10.33
N ALA A 85 4.24 9.23 -9.99
CA ALA A 85 5.69 9.36 -10.14
C ALA A 85 6.45 8.34 -9.28
N ILE A 86 5.99 8.09 -8.04
CA ILE A 86 6.51 7.05 -7.17
C ILE A 86 6.37 5.66 -7.81
N ASN A 87 5.20 5.35 -8.37
CA ASN A 87 4.97 4.07 -9.04
C ASN A 87 5.89 3.87 -10.25
N ASP A 88 6.09 4.92 -11.05
CA ASP A 88 6.98 4.87 -12.22
C ASP A 88 8.43 4.52 -11.83
N LEU A 89 8.92 5.01 -10.68
CA LEU A 89 10.23 4.64 -10.14
C LEU A 89 10.28 3.17 -9.70
N VAL A 90 9.30 2.73 -8.90
CA VAL A 90 9.24 1.35 -8.39
C VAL A 90 9.24 0.33 -9.54
N ILE A 91 8.48 0.61 -10.59
CA ILE A 91 8.39 -0.25 -11.78
C ILE A 91 9.63 -0.10 -12.67
N GLY A 92 10.07 1.13 -12.95
CA GLY A 92 11.19 1.42 -13.83
C GLY A 92 12.53 0.88 -13.31
N GLU A 93 12.71 0.86 -12.00
CA GLU A 93 13.90 0.30 -11.34
C GLU A 93 13.73 -1.18 -10.94
N VAL A 94 12.61 -1.81 -11.28
CA VAL A 94 12.33 -3.24 -11.03
C VAL A 94 12.44 -3.61 -9.54
N VAL A 95 12.02 -2.67 -8.68
CA VAL A 95 12.01 -2.85 -7.22
C VAL A 95 11.05 -3.98 -6.82
N CYS A 96 9.94 -4.11 -7.55
CA CYS A 96 9.08 -5.27 -7.51
C CYS A 96 8.62 -5.65 -8.92
N ILE A 97 8.22 -6.92 -9.09
CA ILE A 97 7.66 -7.42 -10.34
C ILE A 97 6.17 -7.70 -10.10
N PRO A 98 5.25 -6.85 -10.59
CA PRO A 98 3.82 -7.13 -10.51
C PRO A 98 3.47 -8.37 -11.31
N ILE A 99 2.75 -9.32 -10.70
CA ILE A 99 2.35 -10.57 -11.37
C ILE A 99 0.87 -10.50 -11.78
N VAL A 100 0.00 -10.19 -10.84
CA VAL A 100 -1.45 -10.16 -11.06
C VAL A 100 -2.10 -9.14 -10.13
N LEU A 101 -3.05 -8.37 -10.66
CA LEU A 101 -4.01 -7.64 -9.84
C LEU A 101 -5.11 -8.62 -9.42
N ARG A 102 -5.13 -9.02 -8.14
CA ARG A 102 -6.09 -10.00 -7.66
C ARG A 102 -7.50 -9.40 -7.65
N PRO A 103 -8.49 -10.00 -8.36
CA PRO A 103 -9.87 -9.57 -8.24
C PRO A 103 -10.42 -9.95 -6.86
N PHE A 104 -11.23 -9.06 -6.29
CA PHE A 104 -12.03 -9.36 -5.11
C PHE A 104 -13.48 -9.57 -5.52
N TYR A 105 -14.10 -10.63 -5.00
CA TYR A 105 -15.52 -10.90 -5.18
C TYR A 105 -16.21 -10.70 -3.85
N ASN A 106 -17.26 -9.88 -3.83
CA ASN A 106 -18.06 -9.62 -2.65
C ASN A 106 -19.49 -10.13 -2.90
N ALA A 107 -20.08 -10.75 -1.89
CA ALA A 107 -21.52 -10.99 -1.85
C ALA A 107 -22.17 -9.85 -1.08
N VAL A 108 -23.18 -9.23 -1.67
CA VAL A 108 -23.89 -8.08 -1.10
C VAL A 108 -25.37 -8.44 -1.04
N ALA A 109 -26.05 -8.03 0.03
CA ALA A 109 -27.49 -8.20 0.12
C ALA A 109 -28.21 -7.27 -0.88
N ASN A 110 -29.19 -7.78 -1.62
CA ASN A 110 -29.99 -7.02 -2.59
C ASN A 110 -30.77 -5.84 -2.00
N ARG A 111 -30.82 -5.74 -0.66
CA ARG A 111 -31.44 -4.62 0.07
C ARG A 111 -30.51 -3.41 0.24
N LEU A 112 -29.23 -3.52 -0.11
CA LEU A 112 -28.25 -2.42 -0.02
C LEU A 112 -28.14 -1.70 -1.37
N ARG A 113 -27.96 -0.38 -1.32
CA ARG A 113 -27.68 0.43 -2.51
C ARG A 113 -26.26 0.17 -3.01
N GLU A 114 -26.12 -0.37 -4.22
CA GLU A 114 -24.84 -0.75 -4.80
C GLU A 114 -23.90 0.44 -4.99
N GLU A 115 -24.46 1.58 -5.38
CA GLU A 115 -23.73 2.84 -5.58
C GLU A 115 -23.04 3.36 -4.32
N ASN A 116 -23.53 2.97 -3.13
CA ASN A 116 -22.99 3.42 -1.85
C ASN A 116 -21.90 2.50 -1.29
N LEU A 117 -21.63 1.36 -1.95
CA LEU A 117 -20.67 0.39 -1.45
C LEU A 117 -19.22 0.80 -1.68
N GLY A 118 -18.95 1.58 -2.75
CA GLY A 118 -17.58 1.97 -3.13
C GLY A 118 -16.72 0.79 -3.62
N ASN A 119 -17.35 -0.19 -4.29
CA ASN A 119 -16.70 -1.41 -4.80
C ASN A 119 -15.79 -1.17 -6.02
N ASP A 120 -15.84 0.02 -6.62
CA ASP A 120 -15.03 0.45 -7.76
C ASP A 120 -13.59 0.85 -7.39
N ASN A 121 -13.30 0.99 -6.09
CA ASN A 121 -12.00 1.39 -5.62
C ASN A 121 -11.02 0.21 -5.48
N GLY A 122 -10.13 0.04 -6.47
CA GLY A 122 -9.08 -0.98 -6.45
C GLY A 122 -7.97 -0.77 -5.40
N PHE A 123 -7.96 0.37 -4.71
CA PHE A 123 -6.98 0.72 -3.68
C PHE A 123 -7.52 0.60 -2.24
N ALA A 124 -8.73 0.09 -2.05
CA ALA A 124 -9.33 0.01 -0.73
C ALA A 124 -10.08 -1.30 -0.48
N SER A 125 -10.16 -1.69 0.79
CA SER A 125 -11.02 -2.81 1.22
C SER A 125 -12.49 -2.47 0.94
N PRO A 126 -13.35 -3.41 0.53
CA PRO A 126 -14.79 -3.16 0.27
C PRO A 126 -15.54 -2.46 1.41
N TYR A 127 -15.02 -2.54 2.64
CA TYR A 127 -15.61 -1.91 3.82
C TYR A 127 -15.16 -0.46 4.07
N TRP A 128 -14.28 0.10 3.24
CA TRP A 128 -13.74 1.45 3.41
C TRP A 128 -14.84 2.53 3.48
N ASN A 129 -15.96 2.28 2.77
CA ASN A 129 -17.10 3.20 2.67
C ASN A 129 -18.32 2.76 3.50
N ILE A 130 -18.16 1.86 4.49
CA ILE A 130 -19.30 1.25 5.21
C ILE A 130 -20.21 2.28 5.89
N ALA A 131 -19.67 3.43 6.28
CA ALA A 131 -20.43 4.52 6.89
C ALA A 131 -21.52 5.10 5.96
N ASN A 132 -21.37 4.94 4.65
CA ASN A 132 -22.32 5.44 3.66
C ASN A 132 -23.32 4.36 3.19
N TRP A 133 -23.20 3.12 3.67
CA TRP A 133 -24.10 2.04 3.29
C TRP A 133 -25.51 2.29 3.81
N ASN A 134 -26.50 2.18 2.92
CA ASN A 134 -27.90 2.35 3.26
C ASN A 134 -28.78 1.39 2.44
N LEU A 135 -30.02 1.26 2.90
CA LEU A 135 -31.00 0.40 2.28
C LEU A 135 -31.58 1.02 1.00
N THR A 136 -31.95 0.16 0.06
CA THR A 136 -32.84 0.54 -1.06
C THR A 136 -34.20 0.96 -0.52
N GLU A 137 -34.92 1.83 -1.24
CA GLU A 137 -36.28 2.26 -0.87
C GLU A 137 -37.25 1.08 -0.65
N ASP A 138 -37.06 -0.02 -1.39
CA ASP A 138 -37.90 -1.21 -1.32
C ASP A 138 -37.44 -2.26 -0.29
N ALA A 139 -36.46 -1.92 0.55
CA ALA A 139 -35.98 -2.81 1.61
C ALA A 139 -36.98 -2.86 2.78
N GLY A 140 -37.97 -3.74 2.65
CA GLY A 140 -38.91 -4.09 3.72
C GLY A 140 -38.30 -4.87 4.88
#